data_AF-A0A858X358-F1
#
_entry.id   AF-A0A858X358-F1
#
_cell.length_a   1.000
_cell.length_b   1.000
_cell.length_c   1.000
_cell.angle_alpha   90.00
_cell.angle_beta   90.00
_cell.angle_gamma   90.00
#
_symmetry.space_group_name_H-M   'P 1'
#
loop_
_entity.id
_entity.type
_entity.pdbx_description
1 polymer ?
#
loop_
_entity_poly.entity_id
_entity_poly.type
_entity_poly.pdbx_seq_one_letter_code
_entity_poly.pdbx_strand_id
1 'polypeptide(L)'
;MRNQDMKKVADLVRDVFRAEFDKVEIVGINAIQDKDRDGDSILRIEVVFKGDLKNFDASKLSGATRRLIPRLSEIDESAFPLFSFLSQKEAKGMRFEAA
;
A
#
# COMPACT_ATOMS: atom_id res chain seq x y z
N MET A 1 -11.74 10.48 -7.17
CA MET A 1 -11.85 10.13 -5.73
C MET A 1 -11.30 11.28 -4.88
N ARG A 2 -11.77 11.49 -3.63
CA ARG A 2 -11.35 12.64 -2.82
C ARG A 2 -10.07 12.32 -2.06
N ASN A 3 -9.29 13.34 -1.69
CA ASN A 3 -8.05 13.17 -0.91
C ASN A 3 -8.27 12.43 0.43
N GLN A 4 -9.46 12.59 1.03
CA GLN A 4 -9.84 11.87 2.26
C GLN A 4 -9.98 10.35 2.07
N ASP A 5 -10.36 9.90 0.88
CA ASP A 5 -10.52 8.47 0.62
C ASP A 5 -9.15 7.79 0.45
N MET A 6 -8.18 8.49 -0.15
CA MET A 6 -6.78 8.01 -0.22
C MET A 6 -6.14 7.86 1.16
N LYS A 7 -6.45 8.77 2.09
CA LYS A 7 -5.98 8.65 3.47
C LYS A 7 -6.57 7.42 4.18
N LYS A 8 -7.86 7.15 3.98
CA LYS A 8 -8.51 5.94 4.51
C LYS A 8 -7.89 4.66 3.94
N VAL A 9 -7.60 4.64 2.63
CA VAL A 9 -6.87 3.53 2.00
C VAL A 9 -5.51 3.35 2.66
N ALA A 10 -4.73 4.42 2.82
CA ALA A 10 -3.41 4.35 3.44
C ALA A 10 -3.46 3.81 4.88
N ASP A 11 -4.45 4.23 5.67
CA ASP A 11 -4.67 3.74 7.04
C ASP A 11 -5.07 2.25 7.04
N LEU A 12 -5.96 1.83 6.14
CA LEU A 12 -6.35 0.43 5.96
C LEU A 12 -5.17 -0.47 5.60
N VAL A 13 -4.34 -0.03 4.66
CA VAL A 13 -3.11 -0.72 4.27
C VAL A 13 -2.18 -0.81 5.48
N ARG A 14 -2.02 0.28 6.24
CA ARG A 14 -1.17 0.29 7.44
C ARG A 14 -1.59 -0.78 8.44
N ASP A 15 -2.88 -0.91 8.71
CA ASP A 15 -3.40 -1.89 9.66
C ASP A 15 -3.18 -3.33 9.21
N VAL A 16 -3.44 -3.61 7.92
CA VAL A 16 -3.21 -4.94 7.35
C VAL A 16 -1.73 -5.32 7.42
N PHE A 17 -0.84 -4.38 7.10
CA PHE A 17 0.59 -4.66 7.09
C PHE A 17 1.19 -4.78 8.49
N ARG A 18 0.75 -3.97 9.46
CA ARG A 18 1.19 -4.09 10.86
C ARG A 18 0.84 -5.44 11.48
N ALA A 19 -0.31 -6.00 11.13
CA ALA A 19 -0.73 -7.31 11.65
C ALA A 19 0.13 -8.47 11.13
N GLU A 20 0.69 -8.34 9.92
CA GLU A 20 1.35 -9.44 9.21
C GLU A 20 2.89 -9.35 9.21
N PHE A 21 3.42 -8.13 9.27
CA PHE A 21 4.85 -7.83 9.13
C PHE A 21 5.40 -7.15 10.39
N ASP A 22 5.41 -7.87 11.50
CA ASP A 22 5.95 -7.44 12.80
C ASP A 22 7.45 -7.04 12.74
N LYS A 23 8.18 -7.57 11.76
CA LYS A 23 9.62 -7.33 11.56
C LYS A 23 9.94 -6.21 10.58
N VAL A 24 8.93 -5.59 9.98
CA VAL A 24 9.11 -4.54 8.97
C VAL A 24 8.63 -3.20 9.53
N GLU A 25 9.55 -2.25 9.65
CA GLU A 25 9.22 -0.87 10.01
C GLU A 25 8.69 -0.14 8.77
N ILE A 26 7.37 0.02 8.67
CA ILE A 26 6.74 0.85 7.63
C ILE A 26 6.89 2.32 8.00
N VAL A 27 7.58 3.06 7.15
CA VAL A 27 7.86 4.49 7.33
C VAL A 27 6.91 5.39 6.54
N GLY A 28 6.22 4.86 5.53
CA GLY A 28 5.26 5.62 4.75
C GLY A 28 4.38 4.73 3.87
N ILE A 29 3.15 5.18 3.62
CA ILE A 29 2.24 4.58 2.65
C ILE A 29 1.69 5.72 1.80
N ASN A 30 1.71 5.54 0.49
CA ASN A 30 1.13 6.48 -0.46
C ASN A 30 0.14 5.71 -1.35
N ALA A 31 -1.09 6.20 -1.41
CA ALA A 31 -2.13 5.65 -2.27
C ALA A 31 -2.39 6.64 -3.40
N ILE A 32 -2.26 6.17 -4.63
CA ILE A 32 -2.43 6.96 -5.84
C ILE A 32 -3.47 6.27 -6.72
N GLN A 33 -4.46 7.03 -7.17
CA GLN A 33 -5.32 6.58 -8.26
C GLN A 33 -4.57 6.69 -9.58
N ASP A 34 -4.54 5.59 -10.32
CA ASP A 34 -3.84 5.49 -11.60
C ASP A 34 -4.72 4.70 -12.59
N LYS A 35 -4.27 4.60 -13.83
CA LYS A 35 -4.89 3.76 -14.84
C LYS A 35 -3.89 2.75 -15.36
N ASP A 36 -4.34 1.55 -15.67
CA ASP A 36 -3.51 0.59 -16.36
C ASP A 36 -3.37 0.91 -17.86
N ARG A 37 -2.77 -0.01 -18.62
CA ARG A 37 -2.54 0.17 -20.06
C ARG A 37 -3.83 0.15 -20.88
N ASP A 38 -4.87 -0.50 -20.38
CA ASP A 38 -6.17 -0.63 -21.03
C ASP A 38 -7.12 0.52 -20.61
N GLY A 39 -6.71 1.34 -19.64
CA GLY A 39 -7.43 2.49 -19.13
C GLY A 39 -8.32 2.18 -17.92
N ASP A 40 -8.23 0.95 -17.39
CA ASP A 40 -8.96 0.52 -16.22
C ASP A 40 -8.38 1.17 -14.96
N SER A 41 -9.26 1.49 -14.01
CA SER A 41 -8.87 2.18 -12.78
C SER A 41 -8.13 1.24 -11.85
N ILE A 42 -6.93 1.64 -11.46
CA ILE A 42 -6.10 0.91 -10.51
C ILE A 42 -5.75 1.80 -9.31
N LEU A 43 -5.44 1.14 -8.21
CA LEU A 43 -5.01 1.79 -6.98
C LEU A 43 -3.55 1.44 -6.72
N ARG A 44 -2.64 2.34 -7.06
CA ARG A 44 -1.21 2.17 -6.82
C ARG A 44 -0.92 2.48 -5.36
N ILE A 45 -0.43 1.50 -4.63
CA ILE A 45 -0.09 1.61 -3.21
C ILE A 45 1.41 1.44 -3.06
N GLU A 46 2.09 2.53 -2.73
CA GLU A 46 3.53 2.54 -2.47
C GLU A 46 3.74 2.38 -0.96
N VAL A 47 4.39 1.30 -0.56
CA VAL A 47 4.72 1.00 0.83
C VAL A 47 6.22 1.21 1.01
N VAL A 48 6.56 2.23 1.79
CA VAL A 48 7.94 2.53 2.14
C VAL A 48 8.28 1.88 3.46
N PHE A 49 9.35 1.10 3.48
CA PHE A 49 9.83 0.43 4.66
C PHE A 49 11.30 0.74 4.94
N LYS A 50 11.69 0.55 6.19
CA LYS A 50 13.08 0.66 6.62
C LYS A 50 13.65 -0.75 6.83
N GLY A 51 14.77 -1.02 6.19
CA GLY A 51 15.43 -2.33 6.23
C GLY A 51 15.64 -2.92 4.84
N ASP A 52 15.76 -4.24 4.78
CA ASP A 52 16.01 -5.00 3.55
C ASP A 52 14.72 -5.74 3.13
N LEU A 53 14.49 -5.84 1.82
CA LEU A 53 13.32 -6.53 1.24
C LEU A 53 13.26 -8.01 1.64
N LYS A 54 14.40 -8.62 2.00
CA LYS A 54 14.47 -9.99 2.57
C LYS A 54 13.65 -10.18 3.84
N ASN A 55 13.29 -9.08 4.54
CA ASN A 55 12.44 -9.14 5.72
C ASN A 55 10.95 -9.30 5.37
N PHE A 56 10.57 -9.13 4.10
CA PHE A 56 9.24 -9.47 3.63
C PHE A 56 9.16 -10.95 3.27
N ASP A 57 8.24 -11.65 3.93
CA ASP A 57 7.82 -12.99 3.51
C ASP A 57 6.87 -12.86 2.31
N ALA A 58 7.31 -13.35 1.15
CA ALA A 58 6.53 -13.32 -0.09
C ALA A 58 5.17 -14.03 0.06
N SER A 59 5.08 -15.05 0.91
CA SER A 59 3.83 -15.77 1.21
C SER A 59 2.84 -14.84 1.91
N LYS A 60 3.32 -14.05 2.88
CA LYS A 60 2.50 -13.06 3.60
C LYS A 60 2.08 -11.90 2.71
N LEU A 61 2.94 -11.47 1.77
CA LEU A 61 2.62 -10.42 0.80
C LEU A 61 1.42 -10.82 -0.08
N SER A 62 1.43 -12.06 -0.60
CA SER A 62 0.31 -12.58 -1.40
C SER A 62 -1.01 -12.64 -0.60
N GLY A 63 -0.93 -12.92 0.70
CA GLY A 63 -2.06 -12.91 1.62
C GLY A 63 -2.58 -11.50 1.94
N ALA A 64 -1.70 -10.49 1.95
CA ALA A 64 -2.07 -9.11 2.25
C ALA A 64 -3.06 -8.56 1.21
N THR A 65 -2.83 -8.80 -0.09
CA THR A 65 -3.76 -8.41 -1.16
C THR A 65 -5.13 -9.03 -0.97
N ARG A 66 -5.21 -10.34 -0.66
CA ARG A 66 -6.48 -11.06 -0.46
C ARG A 66 -7.30 -10.53 0.71
N ARG A 67 -6.65 -9.98 1.74
CA ARG A 67 -7.31 -9.36 2.90
C ARG A 67 -7.65 -7.89 2.67
N LEU A 68 -6.86 -7.20 1.84
CA LEU A 68 -7.10 -5.78 1.57
C LEU A 68 -8.31 -5.58 0.65
N ILE A 69 -8.47 -6.39 -0.39
CA ILE A 69 -9.58 -6.28 -1.36
C ILE A 69 -10.96 -6.17 -0.68
N PRO A 70 -11.38 -7.10 0.21
CA PRO A 70 -12.70 -7.00 0.85
C PRO A 70 -12.85 -5.72 1.68
N ARG A 71 -11.79 -5.25 2.33
CA ARG A 71 -11.81 -4.01 3.13
C ARG A 71 -11.82 -2.73 2.29
N LEU A 72 -11.23 -2.76 1.09
CA LEU A 72 -11.36 -1.66 0.13
C LEU A 72 -12.80 -1.55 -0.36
N SER A 73 -13.46 -2.69 -0.61
CA SER A 73 -14.87 -2.69 -1.00
C SER A 73 -15.81 -2.13 0.08
N GLU A 74 -15.47 -2.26 1.37
CA GLU A 74 -16.22 -1.65 2.48
C GLU A 74 -16.20 -0.11 2.47
N ILE A 75 -15.24 0.50 1.76
CA ILE A 75 -15.14 1.96 1.60
C ILE A 75 -15.47 2.42 0.18
N ASP A 76 -16.24 1.62 -0.57
CA ASP A 76 -16.61 1.85 -1.97
C ASP A 76 -15.41 2.00 -2.93
N GLU A 77 -14.27 1.40 -2.60
CA GLU A 77 -13.11 1.32 -3.49
C GLU A 77 -13.05 -0.05 -4.16
N SER A 78 -13.21 -0.06 -5.49
CA SER A 78 -13.25 -1.25 -6.34
C SER A 78 -12.03 -1.38 -7.25
N ALA A 79 -11.14 -0.38 -7.30
CA ALA A 79 -9.94 -0.42 -8.11
C ALA A 79 -8.98 -1.49 -7.60
N PHE A 80 -8.33 -2.19 -8.53
CA PHE A 80 -7.41 -3.26 -8.17
C PHE A 80 -6.15 -2.69 -7.49
N PRO A 81 -5.77 -3.16 -6.30
CA PRO A 81 -4.60 -2.64 -5.60
C PRO A 81 -3.31 -3.20 -6.20
N LEU A 82 -2.43 -2.31 -6.65
CA LEU A 82 -1.09 -2.61 -7.11
C LEU A 82 -0.06 -2.14 -6.09
N PHE A 83 0.61 -3.07 -5.43
CA PHE A 83 1.62 -2.75 -4.42
C PHE A 83 3.00 -2.53 -5.02
N SER A 84 3.67 -1.47 -4.56
CA SER A 84 5.09 -1.22 -4.81
C SER A 84 5.81 -1.11 -3.47
N PHE A 85 6.80 -1.96 -3.23
CA PHE A 85 7.58 -1.96 -1.99
C PHE A 85 8.90 -1.24 -2.24
N LEU A 86 9.12 -0.16 -1.50
CA LEU A 86 10.29 0.69 -1.63
C LEU A 86 11.04 0.74 -0.30
N SER A 87 12.35 0.52 -0.32
CA SER A 87 13.15 0.83 0.85
C SER A 87 13.20 2.35 1.05
N GLN A 88 13.42 2.80 2.28
CA GLN A 88 13.59 4.22 2.60
C GLN A 88 14.69 4.90 1.76
N LYS A 89 15.70 4.13 1.32
CA LYS A 89 16.78 4.63 0.46
C LYS A 89 16.30 4.87 -0.99
N GLU A 90 15.42 4.03 -1.51
CA GLU A 90 14.84 4.15 -2.86
C GLU A 90 13.78 5.26 -2.90
N ALA A 91 13.07 5.45 -1.80
CA ALA A 91 12.06 6.49 -1.61
C ALA A 91 12.64 7.93 -1.52
N LYS A 92 13.96 8.12 -1.62
CA LYS A 92 14.63 9.40 -1.43
C LYS A 92 14.27 10.38 -2.55
N GLY A 93 13.31 11.27 -2.29
CA GLY A 93 12.78 12.25 -3.25
C GLY A 93 11.26 12.23 -3.41
N MET A 94 10.59 11.21 -2.86
CA MET A 94 9.13 11.11 -2.82
C MET A 94 8.56 11.86 -1.60
N ARG A 95 7.48 12.61 -1.81
CA ARG A 95 6.68 13.21 -0.72
C ARG A 95 5.62 12.20 -0.31
N PHE A 96 5.82 11.56 0.83
CA PHE A 96 4.79 10.76 1.48
C PHE A 96 3.98 11.67 2.41
N GLU A 97 2.69 11.39 2.56
CA GLU A 97 1.95 11.97 3.69
C GLU A 97 2.63 11.44 4.97
N ALA A 98 3.38 12.34 5.62
CA ALA A 98 4.13 12.04 6.83
C ALA A 98 3.15 11.72 7.97
N ALA A 99 3.58 10.74 8.77
CA ALA A 99 2.92 10.12 9.91
C ALA A 99 2.30 11.09 10.92
#